data_AF-A0A5B7BTT5-F1
#
_entry.id   AF-A0A5B7BTT5-F1
#
_cell.length_a   1.000
_cell.length_b   1.000
_cell.length_c   1.000
_cell.angle_alpha   90.00
_cell.angle_beta   90.00
_cell.angle_gamma   90.00
#
_symmetry.space_group_name_H-M   'P 1'
#
loop_
_entity.id
_entity.type
_entity.pdbx_description
1 polymer ?
#
loop_
_entity_poly.entity_id
_entity_poly.type
_entity_poly.pdbx_seq_one_letter_code
_entity_poly.pdbx_strand_id
1 'polypeptide(L)'
;YVSAKQSPSGLQSQLWCSSFLICHLLAKMSFTLRSVKVPPNSASLEEARNRTFDFFRSACRSIPSIMEIYNLYDVATPSQLRSTIAAEIRKNDHITNPKVIDMLLFKAMEELNNIAEHAKQRHHIIGQYVIGRGGLVQDVGTKDQDISNFLKHFYESNYS
;
A
#
# COMPACT_ATOMS: atom_id res chain seq x y z
N TYR A 1 -54.14 -25.93 -36.37
CA TYR A 1 -53.36 -24.79 -36.88
C TYR A 1 -53.73 -23.56 -36.07
N VAL A 2 -53.19 -23.26 -34.88
CA VAL A 2 -51.80 -23.25 -34.38
C VAL A 2 -50.86 -22.52 -35.35
N SER A 3 -50.57 -21.25 -35.08
CA SER A 3 -49.26 -20.77 -34.59
C SER A 3 -49.11 -19.27 -34.88
N ALA A 4 -49.45 -18.42 -33.91
CA ALA A 4 -48.99 -17.02 -33.88
C ALA A 4 -47.87 -16.93 -32.84
N LYS A 5 -46.74 -16.43 -33.34
CA LYS A 5 -45.40 -16.43 -32.76
C LYS A 5 -45.25 -15.57 -31.50
N GLN A 6 -44.42 -16.11 -30.59
CA GLN A 6 -43.41 -15.44 -29.74
C GLN A 6 -43.82 -14.25 -28.83
N SER A 7 -43.85 -14.53 -27.52
CA SER A 7 -43.23 -13.71 -26.47
C SER A 7 -41.74 -14.14 -26.34
N PRO A 8 -40.78 -13.35 -25.79
CA PRO A 8 -40.95 -12.68 -24.49
C PRO A 8 -40.31 -11.30 -24.27
N SER A 9 -40.95 -10.57 -23.36
CA SER A 9 -40.37 -9.77 -22.28
C SER A 9 -38.88 -9.99 -22.01
N GLY A 10 -38.09 -8.91 -21.96
CA GLY A 10 -36.71 -9.04 -21.43
C GLY A 10 -35.77 -7.85 -21.54
N LEU A 11 -36.18 -6.67 -22.03
CA LEU A 11 -35.21 -5.60 -22.34
C LEU A 11 -35.38 -4.27 -21.60
N GLN A 12 -36.27 -4.20 -20.59
CA GLN A 12 -36.50 -2.95 -19.85
C GLN A 12 -36.12 -2.99 -18.38
N SER A 13 -35.67 -4.14 -17.87
CA SER A 13 -35.23 -4.33 -16.48
C SER A 13 -33.70 -4.40 -16.30
N GLN A 14 -32.92 -4.18 -17.36
CA GLN A 14 -31.43 -4.27 -17.32
C GLN A 14 -30.73 -2.90 -17.22
N LEU A 15 -31.44 -1.78 -17.41
CA LEU A 15 -30.82 -0.44 -17.37
C LEU A 15 -30.98 0.29 -16.03
N TRP A 16 -31.77 -0.25 -15.09
CA TRP A 16 -31.97 0.34 -13.75
C TRP A 16 -31.17 -0.34 -12.63
N CYS A 17 -30.47 -1.46 -12.88
CA CYS A 17 -29.53 -2.04 -11.91
C CYS A 17 -28.14 -1.39 -11.95
N SER A 18 -27.77 -0.76 -13.06
CA SER A 18 -26.42 -0.18 -13.23
C SER A 18 -26.23 1.12 -12.44
N SER A 19 -27.28 1.91 -12.19
CA SER A 19 -27.16 3.17 -11.44
C SER A 19 -27.04 3.00 -9.92
N PHE A 20 -27.56 1.91 -9.33
CA PHE A 20 -27.43 1.69 -7.88
C PHE A 20 -26.09 1.06 -7.49
N LEU A 21 -25.47 0.25 -8.36
CA LEU A 21 -24.12 -0.26 -8.11
C LEU A 21 -23.04 0.84 -8.29
N ILE A 22 -23.24 1.76 -9.24
CA ILE A 22 -22.31 2.87 -9.43
C ILE A 22 -22.37 3.84 -8.23
N CYS A 23 -23.53 4.04 -7.61
CA CYS A 23 -23.65 4.89 -6.41
C CYS A 23 -23.03 4.25 -5.14
N HIS A 24 -23.04 2.92 -5.02
CA HIS A 24 -22.36 2.23 -3.90
C HIS A 24 -20.84 2.09 -4.07
N LEU A 25 -20.33 2.04 -5.31
CA LEU A 25 -18.89 2.08 -5.57
C LEU A 25 -18.30 3.49 -5.50
N LEU A 26 -19.06 4.53 -5.85
CA LEU A 26 -18.59 5.92 -5.73
C LEU A 26 -18.57 6.44 -4.29
N ALA A 27 -19.37 5.87 -3.38
CA ALA A 27 -19.39 6.25 -1.97
C ALA A 27 -18.19 5.73 -1.15
N LYS A 28 -17.45 4.72 -1.65
CA LYS A 28 -16.23 4.19 -0.97
C LYS A 28 -14.94 4.89 -1.39
N MET A 29 -14.98 5.72 -2.44
CA MET A 29 -13.79 6.30 -3.08
C MET A 29 -13.48 7.73 -2.65
N SER A 30 -14.24 8.33 -1.73
CA SER A 30 -13.95 9.67 -1.23
C SER A 30 -13.07 9.62 0.02
N PHE A 31 -11.84 9.12 -0.12
CA PHE A 31 -10.79 9.51 0.82
C PHE A 31 -10.35 10.93 0.45
N THR A 32 -11.14 11.93 0.83
CA THR A 32 -10.77 13.34 0.68
C THR A 32 -9.62 13.66 1.63
N LEU A 33 -8.40 13.34 1.26
CA LEU A 33 -7.22 14.10 1.70
C LEU A 33 -7.09 15.36 0.83
N ARG A 34 -8.13 16.21 0.85
CA ARG A 34 -8.01 17.53 0.20
C ARG A 34 -7.11 18.41 1.06
N SER A 35 -5.94 18.73 0.51
CA SER A 35 -4.89 19.58 1.07
C SER A 35 -4.19 18.94 2.28
N VAL A 36 -2.97 18.42 2.04
CA VAL A 36 -2.00 18.14 3.10
C VAL A 36 -1.59 19.48 3.71
N LYS A 37 -2.43 20.05 4.57
CA LYS A 37 -2.07 21.19 5.40
C LYS A 37 -0.93 20.73 6.28
N VAL A 38 0.19 21.44 6.25
CA VAL A 38 1.33 21.18 7.15
C VAL A 38 0.78 21.17 8.57
N PRO A 39 0.79 20.01 9.26
CA PRO A 39 0.29 19.95 10.62
C PRO A 39 1.13 20.90 11.49
N PRO A 40 0.53 21.57 12.49
CA PRO A 40 1.32 22.33 13.45
C PRO A 40 2.33 21.38 14.11
N ASN A 41 3.60 21.80 14.20
CA ASN A 41 4.65 21.00 14.83
C ASN A 41 4.21 20.54 16.22
N SER A 42 4.37 19.25 16.50
CA SER A 42 4.06 18.63 17.78
C SER A 42 4.87 19.30 18.89
N ALA A 43 4.20 19.64 19.98
CA ALA A 43 4.84 20.31 21.12
C ALA A 43 5.64 19.32 21.99
N SER A 44 5.27 18.03 21.96
CA SER A 44 5.90 16.97 22.75
C SER A 44 6.11 15.68 21.93
N LEU A 45 6.97 14.80 22.43
CA LEU A 45 7.19 13.46 21.86
C LEU A 45 5.91 12.61 21.90
N GLU A 46 5.12 12.75 22.96
CA GLU A 46 3.88 11.99 23.13
C GLU A 46 2.85 12.34 22.07
N GLU A 47 2.70 13.65 21.76
CA GLU A 47 1.81 14.11 20.71
C GLU A 47 2.25 13.55 19.33
N ALA A 48 3.55 13.63 19.02
CA ALA A 48 4.10 13.09 17.78
C ALA A 48 3.87 11.57 17.66
N ARG A 49 3.99 10.83 18.77
CA ARG A 49 3.72 9.38 18.82
C ARG A 49 2.24 9.09 18.55
N ASN A 50 1.33 9.82 19.18
CA ASN A 50 -0.11 9.65 18.98
C ASN A 50 -0.49 9.88 17.51
N ARG A 51 0.03 10.95 16.89
CA ARG A 51 -0.16 11.25 15.46
C ARG A 51 0.40 10.15 14.56
N THR A 52 1.54 9.57 14.93
CA THR A 52 2.13 8.42 14.20
C THR A 52 1.19 7.20 14.25
N PHE A 53 0.56 6.92 15.39
CA PHE A 53 -0.42 5.84 15.49
C PHE A 53 -1.71 6.10 14.69
N ASP A 54 -2.16 7.34 14.64
CA ASP A 54 -3.33 7.72 13.85
C ASP A 54 -3.07 7.60 12.35
N PHE A 55 -1.87 7.98 11.91
CA PHE A 55 -1.40 7.69 10.57
C PHE A 55 -1.35 6.18 10.30
N PHE A 56 -0.75 5.39 11.19
CA PHE A 56 -0.67 3.93 11.01
C PHE A 56 -2.05 3.29 10.86
N ARG A 57 -3.02 3.69 11.69
CA ARG A 57 -4.42 3.23 11.57
C ARG A 57 -5.05 3.64 10.25
N SER A 58 -4.81 4.87 9.81
CA SER A 58 -5.33 5.39 8.54
C SER A 58 -4.74 4.64 7.34
N ALA A 59 -3.43 4.42 7.33
CA ALA A 59 -2.75 3.63 6.31
C ALA A 59 -3.26 2.18 6.29
N CYS A 60 -3.44 1.56 7.45
CA CYS A 60 -3.99 0.20 7.53
C CYS A 60 -5.41 0.07 6.98
N ARG A 61 -6.21 1.14 7.06
CA ARG A 61 -7.57 1.19 6.50
C ARG A 61 -7.58 1.42 4.99
N SER A 62 -6.56 2.07 4.42
CA SER A 62 -6.47 2.28 2.97
C SER A 62 -5.89 1.08 2.20
N ILE A 63 -5.21 0.15 2.89
CA ILE A 63 -4.62 -1.05 2.25
C ILE A 63 -5.60 -1.84 1.39
N PRO A 64 -6.84 -2.17 1.82
CA PRO A 64 -7.77 -2.92 0.97
C PRO A 64 -8.04 -2.23 -0.38
N SER A 65 -8.20 -0.91 -0.37
CA SER A 65 -8.38 -0.14 -1.61
C SER A 65 -7.12 -0.12 -2.47
N ILE A 66 -5.94 0.04 -1.85
CA ILE A 66 -4.65 -0.02 -2.57
C ILE A 66 -4.44 -1.40 -3.21
N MET A 67 -4.81 -2.49 -2.51
CA MET A 67 -4.75 -3.85 -3.03
C MET A 67 -5.61 -4.03 -4.28
N GLU A 68 -6.82 -3.49 -4.28
CA GLU A 68 -7.75 -3.54 -5.40
C GLU A 68 -7.25 -2.74 -6.60
N ILE A 69 -6.87 -1.47 -6.38
CA ILE A 69 -6.47 -0.58 -7.49
C ILE A 69 -5.21 -1.09 -8.17
N TYR A 70 -4.23 -1.54 -7.39
CA TYR A 70 -2.99 -2.04 -7.95
C TYR A 70 -3.03 -3.53 -8.28
N ASN A 71 -4.14 -4.24 -8.04
CA ASN A 71 -4.31 -5.68 -8.22
C ASN A 71 -3.26 -6.54 -7.49
N LEU A 72 -2.88 -6.21 -6.26
CA LEU A 72 -1.71 -6.79 -5.56
C LEU A 72 -1.93 -8.18 -4.94
N TYR A 73 -3.11 -8.77 -5.08
CA TYR A 73 -3.48 -10.03 -4.43
C TYR A 73 -2.68 -11.25 -4.90
N ASP A 74 -2.05 -11.17 -6.07
CA ASP A 74 -1.18 -12.20 -6.65
C ASP A 74 0.25 -12.19 -6.09
N VAL A 75 0.71 -11.04 -5.56
CA VAL A 75 2.10 -10.83 -5.12
C VAL A 75 2.24 -10.57 -3.63
N ALA A 76 1.19 -10.08 -2.97
CA ALA A 76 1.22 -9.70 -1.57
C ALA A 76 -0.10 -10.00 -0.86
N THR A 77 -0.02 -10.17 0.45
CA THR A 77 -1.20 -10.22 1.31
C THR A 77 -1.40 -8.88 2.02
N PRO A 78 -2.63 -8.51 2.38
CA PRO A 78 -2.88 -7.31 3.20
C PRO A 78 -2.14 -7.32 4.53
N SER A 79 -1.91 -8.51 5.11
CA SER A 79 -1.13 -8.68 6.34
C SER A 79 0.34 -8.28 6.14
N GLN A 80 0.97 -8.75 5.05
CA GLN A 80 2.35 -8.38 4.70
C GLN A 80 2.50 -6.86 4.55
N LEU A 81 1.58 -6.19 3.85
CA LEU A 81 1.65 -4.73 3.69
C LEU A 81 1.51 -3.98 5.03
N ARG A 82 0.64 -4.43 5.93
CA ARG A 82 0.54 -3.86 7.29
C ARG A 82 1.84 -4.03 8.06
N SER A 83 2.47 -5.20 7.97
CA SER A 83 3.76 -5.48 8.57
C SER A 83 4.87 -4.62 7.98
N THR A 84 4.89 -4.40 6.66
CA THR A 84 5.85 -3.50 5.99
C THR A 84 5.72 -2.08 6.51
N ILE A 85 4.51 -1.52 6.58
CA ILE A 85 4.29 -0.16 7.12
C ILE A 85 4.77 -0.08 8.58
N ALA A 86 4.44 -1.09 9.38
CA ALA A 86 4.87 -1.14 10.78
C ALA A 86 6.40 -1.26 10.91
N ALA A 87 7.07 -1.96 9.98
CA ALA A 87 8.53 -2.04 9.93
C ALA A 87 9.15 -0.67 9.56
N GLU A 88 8.60 0.04 8.57
CA GLU A 88 9.07 1.39 8.20
C GLU A 88 8.95 2.39 9.35
N ILE A 89 7.87 2.33 10.12
CA ILE A 89 7.71 3.17 11.33
C ILE A 89 8.77 2.80 12.36
N ARG A 90 8.97 1.50 12.64
CA ARG A 90 9.94 1.03 13.65
C ARG A 90 11.39 1.31 13.29
N LYS A 91 11.76 1.38 12.00
CA LYS A 91 13.11 1.77 11.56
C LYS A 91 13.53 3.14 12.12
N ASN A 92 12.55 4.00 12.37
CA ASN A 92 12.75 5.38 12.82
C ASN A 92 12.50 5.56 14.33
N ASP A 93 12.32 4.47 15.11
CA ASP A 93 12.00 4.52 16.54
C ASP A 93 13.10 5.16 17.41
N HIS A 94 14.34 5.15 16.92
CA HIS A 94 15.49 5.78 17.59
C HIS A 94 15.44 7.32 17.60
N ILE A 95 14.51 7.94 16.86
CA ILE A 95 14.41 9.40 16.74
C ILE A 95 13.67 9.97 17.93
N THR A 96 14.35 10.83 18.69
CA THR A 96 13.79 11.47 19.90
C THR A 96 13.29 12.89 19.67
N ASN A 97 13.63 13.52 18.55
CA ASN A 97 13.23 14.89 18.26
C ASN A 97 11.82 14.93 17.61
N PRO A 98 10.80 15.52 18.27
CA PRO A 98 9.43 15.51 17.77
C PRO A 98 9.28 16.20 16.41
N LYS A 99 10.06 17.25 16.12
CA LYS A 99 10.01 17.96 14.82
C LYS A 99 10.47 17.06 13.66
N VAL A 100 11.45 16.19 13.93
CA VAL A 100 11.93 15.23 12.92
C VAL A 100 10.89 14.15 12.69
N ILE A 101 10.21 13.68 13.75
CA ILE A 101 9.10 12.74 13.66
C ILE A 101 7.97 13.34 12.81
N ASP A 102 7.57 14.59 13.07
CA ASP A 102 6.52 15.25 12.28
C ASP A 102 6.89 15.38 10.79
N MET A 103 8.15 15.72 10.48
CA MET A 103 8.62 15.76 9.10
C MET A 103 8.56 14.38 8.43
N LEU A 104 8.97 13.32 9.13
CA LEU A 104 8.86 11.95 8.62
C LEU A 104 7.40 11.53 8.43
N LEU A 105 6.54 11.92 9.36
CA LEU A 105 5.11 11.66 9.28
C LEU A 105 4.48 12.37 8.07
N PHE A 106 4.87 13.62 7.82
CA PHE A 106 4.44 14.38 6.64
C PHE A 106 4.85 13.68 5.34
N LYS A 107 6.13 13.26 5.24
CA LYS A 107 6.62 12.49 4.07
C LYS A 107 5.85 11.19 3.89
N ALA A 108 5.54 10.48 4.98
CA ALA A 108 4.78 9.24 4.93
C ALA A 108 3.33 9.46 4.50
N MET A 109 2.70 10.56 4.93
CA MET A 109 1.36 10.96 4.48
C MET A 109 1.33 11.31 3.00
N GLU A 110 2.31 12.08 2.52
CA GLU A 110 2.45 12.43 1.11
C GLU A 110 2.67 11.19 0.24
N GLU A 111 3.55 10.29 0.67
CA GLU A 111 3.79 9.01 0.00
C GLU A 111 2.53 8.15 -0.07
N LEU A 112 1.77 8.03 1.03
CA LEU A 112 0.50 7.31 1.04
C LEU A 112 -0.52 7.96 0.10
N ASN A 113 -0.57 9.29 0.05
CA ASN A 113 -1.47 10.02 -0.85
C ASN A 113 -1.12 9.75 -2.32
N ASN A 114 0.16 9.77 -2.68
CA ASN A 114 0.62 9.45 -4.04
C ASN A 114 0.24 8.04 -4.47
N ILE A 115 0.22 7.08 -3.55
CA ILE A 115 -0.23 5.71 -3.81
C ILE A 115 -1.77 5.68 -3.94
N ALA A 116 -2.48 6.34 -3.03
CA ALA A 116 -3.94 6.37 -3.01
C ALA A 116 -4.54 7.08 -4.23
N GLU A 117 -3.89 8.12 -4.75
CA GLU A 117 -4.30 8.88 -5.94
C GLU A 117 -3.80 8.29 -7.27
N HIS A 118 -3.13 7.13 -7.23
CA HIS A 118 -2.57 6.46 -8.40
C HIS A 118 -1.51 7.26 -9.15
N ALA A 119 -0.79 8.13 -8.44
CA ALA A 119 0.35 8.86 -8.98
C ALA A 119 1.57 7.95 -9.20
N LYS A 120 1.56 6.72 -8.67
CA LYS A 120 2.60 5.70 -8.88
C LYS A 120 2.09 4.51 -9.68
N GLN A 121 3.00 3.82 -10.37
CA GLN A 121 2.68 2.58 -11.11
C GLN A 121 2.86 1.32 -10.23
N ARG A 122 2.11 0.26 -10.55
CA ARG A 122 2.14 -1.04 -9.83
C ARG A 122 3.55 -1.56 -9.57
N HIS A 123 4.43 -1.51 -10.57
CA HIS A 123 5.79 -2.05 -10.45
C HIS A 123 6.64 -1.31 -9.39
N HIS A 124 6.39 -0.02 -9.17
CA HIS A 124 7.04 0.74 -8.10
C HIS A 124 6.61 0.25 -6.73
N ILE A 125 5.31 -0.03 -6.56
CA ILE A 125 4.74 -0.51 -5.29
C ILE A 125 5.31 -1.89 -4.95
N ILE A 126 5.35 -2.79 -5.93
CA ILE A 126 5.86 -4.14 -5.76
C ILE A 126 7.34 -4.12 -5.39
N GLY A 127 8.17 -3.42 -6.18
CA GLY A 127 9.61 -3.36 -5.94
C GLY A 127 9.95 -2.74 -4.58
N GLN A 128 9.21 -1.72 -4.15
CA GLN A 128 9.52 -1.00 -2.93
C GLN A 128 8.95 -1.65 -1.66
N TYR A 129 7.69 -2.09 -1.67
CA TYR A 129 6.94 -2.46 -0.46
C TYR A 129 6.60 -3.95 -0.32
N VAL A 130 6.67 -4.72 -1.42
CA VAL A 130 6.37 -6.16 -1.40
C VAL A 130 7.66 -6.98 -1.36
N ILE A 131 8.55 -6.73 -2.32
CA ILE A 131 9.81 -7.44 -2.46
C ILE A 131 10.87 -6.85 -1.51
N GLY A 132 10.75 -5.55 -1.21
CA GLY A 132 11.74 -4.78 -0.47
C GLY A 132 12.98 -4.48 -1.32
N ARG A 133 13.77 -3.48 -0.90
CA ARG A 133 14.99 -3.04 -1.61
C ARG A 133 16.04 -4.14 -1.81
N GLY A 134 15.94 -5.27 -1.10
CA GLY A 134 16.87 -6.40 -1.21
C GLY A 134 16.42 -7.53 -2.15
N GLY A 135 15.16 -7.58 -2.57
CA GLY A 135 14.65 -8.70 -3.37
C GLY A 135 14.68 -8.50 -4.89
N LEU A 136 14.97 -7.28 -5.39
CA LEU A 136 15.24 -7.05 -6.82
C LEU A 136 16.61 -7.60 -7.27
N VAL A 137 17.44 -8.08 -6.33
CA VAL A 137 18.79 -8.63 -6.58
C VAL A 137 18.81 -10.17 -6.45
N GLN A 138 17.69 -10.83 -6.17
CA GLN A 138 17.64 -12.30 -6.09
C GLN A 138 17.48 -12.93 -7.47
N ASP A 139 18.56 -12.85 -8.25
CA ASP A 139 18.85 -13.79 -9.33
C ASP A 139 20.11 -14.61 -8.99
N VAL A 140 20.27 -14.95 -7.70
CA VAL A 140 21.34 -15.81 -7.21
C VAL A 140 20.70 -17.01 -6.52
N GLY A 141 20.96 -18.18 -7.11
CA GLY A 141 20.23 -19.42 -6.87
C GLY A 141 20.13 -19.84 -5.41
N THR A 142 19.21 -20.76 -5.18
CA THR A 142 18.77 -21.39 -3.92
C THR A 142 19.89 -22.02 -3.05
N LYS A 143 21.17 -21.82 -3.37
CA LYS A 143 22.35 -22.28 -2.62
C LYS A 143 22.85 -21.28 -1.57
N ASP A 144 22.40 -20.03 -1.62
CA ASP A 144 23.00 -18.92 -0.85
C ASP A 144 22.35 -18.63 0.50
N GLN A 145 21.25 -19.31 0.84
CA GLN A 145 20.55 -19.06 2.11
C GLN A 145 21.30 -19.59 3.34
N ASP A 146 22.23 -20.53 3.16
CA ASP A 146 22.91 -21.22 4.28
C ASP A 146 24.42 -20.92 4.39
N ILE A 147 24.93 -20.04 3.52
CA ILE A 147 26.34 -19.64 3.53
C ILE A 147 26.46 -18.35 4.36
N SER A 148 27.27 -18.40 5.43
CA SER A 148 27.50 -17.25 6.29
C SER A 148 28.03 -16.05 5.50
N ASN A 149 27.69 -14.83 5.93
CA ASN A 149 28.22 -13.60 5.32
C ASN A 149 29.76 -13.61 5.24
N PHE A 150 30.41 -14.23 6.23
CA PHE A 150 31.85 -14.45 6.20
C PHE A 150 32.28 -15.33 5.02
N LEU A 151 31.64 -16.49 4.81
CA LEU A 151 32.01 -17.41 3.73
C LEU A 151 31.77 -16.81 2.35
N LYS A 152 30.69 -16.05 2.16
CA LYS A 152 30.45 -15.31 0.91
C LYS A 152 31.59 -14.34 0.61
N HIS A 153 31.92 -13.47 1.56
CA HIS A 153 33.03 -12.53 1.41
C HIS A 153 34.39 -13.21 1.31
N PHE A 154 34.58 -14.35 1.98
CA PHE A 154 35.81 -15.13 1.89
C PHE A 154 36.02 -15.67 0.48
N TYR A 155 34.99 -16.25 -0.16
CA TYR A 155 35.09 -16.74 -1.53
C TYR A 155 35.20 -15.59 -2.55
N GLU A 156 34.42 -14.51 -2.39
CA GLU A 156 34.50 -13.32 -3.25
C GLU A 156 35.89 -12.65 -3.19
N SER A 157 36.49 -12.52 -2.01
CA SER A 157 37.75 -11.79 -1.84
C SER A 157 39.00 -12.60 -2.20
N ASN A 158 38.96 -13.93 -2.08
CA ASN A 158 40.15 -14.78 -2.23
C ASN A 158 40.17 -15.57 -3.54
N TYR A 159 39.02 -15.75 -4.21
CA TYR A 159 38.91 -16.61 -5.40
C TYR A 159 38.20 -15.95 -6.60
N SER A 160 38.01 -14.62 -6.59
CA SER A 160 37.58 -13.87 -7.79
C SER A 160 38.73 -13.57 -8.73
#